data_AF-A0A0V1IMH2-F1
#
_entry.id   AF-A0A0V1IMH2-F1
#
_cell.length_a   1.000
_cell.length_b   1.000
_cell.length_c   1.000
_cell.angle_alpha   90.00
_cell.angle_beta   90.00
_cell.angle_gamma   90.00
#
_symmetry.space_group_name_H-M   'P 1'
#
loop_
_entity.id
_entity.type
_entity.pdbx_description
1 polymer ?
#
loop_
_entity_poly.entity_id
_entity_poly.type
_entity_poly.pdbx_seq_one_letter_code
_entity_poly.pdbx_strand_id
1 'polypeptide(L)'
;MKLLVFTLFYFFATVSSKCGEEALESLALVYKPVQQGSKRVLGIACQGAIVPGKHQNYTDTVLVSSYCIVEDPQEGYVVSVGSPDPHGDLQSSAQQFRAQRILNFPFEQHP
;
A
#
# COMPACT_ATOMS: atom_id res chain seq x y z
N MET A 1 32.41 -38.73 -8.39
CA MET A 1 30.94 -38.87 -8.31
C MET A 1 30.32 -38.40 -6.99
N LYS A 2 31.02 -38.42 -5.84
CA LYS A 2 30.50 -37.90 -4.55
C LYS A 2 30.51 -36.37 -4.42
N LEU A 3 31.46 -35.68 -5.05
CA LEU A 3 31.58 -34.21 -4.95
C LEU A 3 30.47 -33.46 -5.71
N LEU A 4 30.01 -34.03 -6.83
CA LEU A 4 29.00 -33.44 -7.71
C LEU A 4 27.60 -33.47 -7.10
N VAL A 5 27.33 -34.43 -6.22
CA VAL A 5 26.07 -34.55 -5.48
C VAL A 5 25.97 -33.47 -4.39
N PHE A 6 27.08 -33.15 -3.71
CA PHE A 6 27.10 -32.09 -2.70
C PHE A 6 26.90 -30.70 -3.29
N THR A 7 27.46 -30.41 -4.47
CA THR A 7 27.22 -29.15 -5.17
C THR A 7 25.79 -29.02 -5.69
N LEU A 8 25.14 -30.13 -6.07
CA LEU A 8 23.75 -30.11 -6.48
C LEU A 8 22.82 -29.77 -5.31
N PHE A 9 23.07 -30.34 -4.12
CA PHE A 9 22.29 -30.06 -2.92
C PHE A 9 22.39 -28.61 -2.43
N TYR A 10 23.53 -27.95 -2.64
CA TYR A 10 23.72 -26.53 -2.27
C TYR A 10 22.96 -25.55 -3.18
N PHE A 11 22.65 -25.92 -4.43
CA PHE A 11 21.89 -25.07 -5.35
C PHE A 11 20.36 -25.12 -5.10
N PHE A 12 19.85 -26.13 -4.39
CA PHE A 12 18.44 -26.24 -4.02
C PHE A 12 18.11 -25.59 -2.67
N ALA A 13 19.08 -24.93 -2.03
CA ALA A 13 18.78 -23.99 -0.95
C ALA A 13 18.15 -22.73 -1.57
N THR A 14 16.87 -22.85 -1.88
CA THR A 14 15.99 -21.75 -2.26
C THR A 14 16.15 -20.64 -1.22
N VAL A 15 16.69 -19.50 -1.65
CA VAL A 15 16.59 -18.23 -0.93
C VAL A 15 15.12 -17.84 -0.88
N SER A 16 14.38 -18.39 0.09
CA SER A 16 13.08 -17.87 0.47
C SER A 16 13.33 -16.61 1.30
N SER A 17 13.34 -15.45 0.64
CA SER A 17 13.34 -14.18 1.35
C SER A 17 11.91 -13.91 1.82
N LYS A 18 11.66 -13.98 3.13
CA LYS A 18 10.44 -13.44 3.78
C LYS A 18 10.24 -11.92 3.60
N CYS A 19 11.15 -11.26 2.88
CA CYS A 19 11.14 -9.82 2.69
C CYS A 19 9.98 -9.45 1.75
N GLY A 20 8.90 -8.92 2.31
CA GLY A 20 7.74 -8.42 1.56
C GLY A 20 6.44 -9.21 1.74
N GLU A 21 6.47 -10.38 2.36
CA GLU A 21 5.24 -11.17 2.62
C GLU A 21 4.33 -10.45 3.63
N GLU A 22 4.91 -9.86 4.67
CA GLU A 22 4.19 -9.02 5.65
C GLU A 22 3.81 -7.62 5.11
N ALA A 23 4.44 -7.18 4.01
CA ALA A 23 4.17 -5.86 3.45
C ALA A 23 2.78 -5.81 2.80
N LEU A 24 2.33 -6.91 2.19
CA LEU A 24 1.01 -7.02 1.56
C LEU A 24 -0.14 -6.78 2.55
N GLU A 25 -0.02 -7.25 3.79
CA GLU A 25 -1.04 -7.02 4.83
C GLU A 25 -1.14 -5.56 5.26
N SER A 26 -0.06 -4.79 5.08
CA SER A 26 -0.01 -3.37 5.37
C SER A 26 -0.32 -2.48 4.16
N LEU A 27 -0.50 -3.05 2.95
CA LEU A 27 -0.78 -2.26 1.76
C LEU A 27 -2.18 -1.64 1.83
N ALA A 28 -2.25 -0.39 1.40
CA ALA A 28 -3.47 0.36 1.23
C ALA A 28 -3.54 0.96 -0.17
N LEU A 29 -4.74 0.97 -0.76
CA LEU A 29 -5.02 1.71 -1.98
C LEU A 29 -5.82 2.95 -1.64
N VAL A 30 -5.34 4.10 -2.08
CA VAL A 30 -6.01 5.37 -1.88
C VAL A 30 -6.65 5.80 -3.20
N TYR A 31 -7.92 6.13 -3.13
CA TYR A 31 -8.76 6.56 -4.24
C TYR A 31 -9.17 8.02 -4.05
N LYS A 32 -9.29 8.72 -5.17
CA LYS A 32 -9.91 10.04 -5.23
C LYS A 32 -11.04 10.06 -6.25
N PRO A 33 -12.06 10.92 -6.07
CA PRO A 33 -13.03 11.17 -7.13
C PRO A 33 -12.32 11.72 -8.37
N VAL A 34 -12.58 11.11 -9.53
CA VAL A 34 -12.10 11.57 -10.83
C VAL A 34 -13.28 11.70 -11.79
N GLN A 35 -13.19 12.65 -12.71
CA GLN A 35 -14.20 12.84 -13.73
C GLN A 35 -13.92 11.88 -14.90
N GLN A 36 -14.85 10.96 -15.17
CA GLN A 36 -14.80 10.05 -16.32
C GLN A 36 -16.00 10.33 -17.23
N GLY A 37 -15.78 11.17 -18.24
CA GLY A 37 -16.86 11.69 -19.09
C GLY A 37 -17.87 12.50 -18.26
N SER A 38 -19.15 12.10 -18.29
CA SER A 38 -20.21 12.75 -17.52
C SER A 38 -20.37 12.22 -16.08
N LYS A 39 -19.63 11.18 -15.69
CA LYS A 39 -19.75 10.54 -14.37
C LYS A 39 -18.54 10.84 -13.49
N ARG A 40 -18.78 10.94 -12.18
CA ARG A 40 -17.74 10.89 -11.15
C ARG A 40 -17.54 9.45 -10.74
N VAL A 41 -16.30 8.97 -10.78
CA VAL A 41 -15.91 7.61 -10.35
C VAL A 41 -14.74 7.71 -9.37
N LEU A 42 -14.49 6.66 -8.60
CA LEU A 42 -13.29 6.56 -7.78
C LEU A 42 -12.14 6.07 -8.65
N GLY A 43 -11.14 6.93 -8.85
CA GLY A 43 -9.88 6.58 -9.50
C GLY A 43 -8.80 6.34 -8.46
N ILE A 44 -7.87 5.42 -8.73
CA ILE A 44 -6.72 5.18 -7.86
C ILE A 44 -5.85 6.45 -7.88
N ALA A 45 -5.66 7.02 -6.69
CA ALA A 45 -4.74 8.13 -6.47
C ALA A 45 -3.33 7.61 -6.21
N CYS A 46 -3.18 6.61 -5.34
CA CYS A 46 -1.89 6.02 -5.00
C CYS A 46 -2.00 4.71 -4.21
N GLN A 47 -0.85 4.05 -4.06
CA GLN A 47 -0.62 3.04 -3.04
C GLN A 47 0.00 3.70 -1.80
N GLY A 48 -0.34 3.16 -0.64
CA GLY A 48 0.19 3.57 0.65
C GLY A 48 0.41 2.37 1.56
N ALA A 49 0.88 2.66 2.77
CA ALA A 49 1.08 1.66 3.80
C ALA A 49 0.37 2.07 5.09
N ILE A 50 -0.36 1.15 5.70
CA ILE A 50 -0.86 1.28 7.07
C ILE A 50 0.37 1.31 7.98
N VAL A 51 0.52 2.39 8.75
CA VAL A 51 1.64 2.48 9.69
C VAL A 51 1.28 1.78 11.00
N PRO A 52 2.23 1.15 11.70
CA PRO A 52 1.99 0.57 13.02
C PRO A 52 1.78 1.66 14.08
N GLY A 53 0.90 1.39 15.04
CA GLY A 53 0.50 2.37 16.05
C GLY A 53 1.34 2.27 17.30
N LYS A 54 1.44 3.36 18.05
CA LYS A 54 2.16 3.36 19.33
C LYS A 54 1.64 2.30 20.32
N HIS A 55 0.38 1.89 20.20
CA HIS A 55 -0.29 1.00 21.14
C HIS A 55 -1.04 -0.19 20.49
N GLN A 56 -0.98 -0.36 19.15
CA GLN A 56 -1.66 -1.46 18.44
C GLN A 56 -0.89 -1.87 17.18
N ASN A 57 -1.03 -3.14 16.76
CA ASN A 57 -0.35 -3.70 15.58
C ASN A 57 -0.71 -2.99 14.26
N TYR A 58 -1.79 -2.20 14.23
CA TYR A 58 -2.21 -1.42 13.06
C TYR A 58 -2.77 -0.05 13.52
N THR A 59 -2.45 1.04 12.81
CA THR A 59 -3.10 2.35 13.02
C THR A 59 -4.31 2.53 12.12
N ASP A 60 -5.08 3.58 12.41
CA ASP A 60 -6.03 4.24 11.51
C ASP A 60 -5.36 5.18 10.47
N THR A 61 -4.03 5.12 10.34
CA THR A 61 -3.24 6.05 9.53
C THR A 61 -2.58 5.33 8.35
N VAL A 62 -2.72 5.92 7.16
CA VAL A 62 -2.03 5.46 5.95
C VAL A 62 -1.01 6.51 5.53
N LEU A 63 0.24 6.07 5.37
CA LEU A 63 1.31 6.87 4.82
C LEU A 63 1.30 6.75 3.29
N VAL A 64 1.29 7.91 2.63
CA VAL A 64 1.35 8.03 1.17
C VAL A 64 2.40 9.07 0.78
N SER A 65 2.81 9.03 -0.49
CA SER A 65 3.64 10.11 -1.04
C SER A 65 2.85 11.43 -1.03
N SER A 66 3.52 12.53 -0.66
CA SER A 66 2.92 13.86 -0.65
C SER A 66 2.40 14.29 -2.03
N TYR A 67 3.02 13.80 -3.11
CA TYR A 67 2.56 14.02 -4.48
C TYR A 67 1.17 13.44 -4.76
N CYS A 68 0.71 12.47 -3.97
CA CYS A 68 -0.59 11.83 -4.14
C CYS A 68 -1.75 12.63 -3.55
N ILE A 69 -1.44 13.55 -2.63
CA ILE A 69 -2.40 14.36 -1.88
C ILE A 69 -2.33 15.85 -2.22
N VAL A 70 -1.68 16.21 -3.33
CA VAL A 70 -1.52 17.61 -3.78
C VAL A 70 -2.88 18.25 -4.08
N GLU A 71 -3.79 17.48 -4.67
CA GLU A 71 -5.14 17.91 -5.00
C GLU A 71 -6.13 17.30 -4.02
N ASP A 72 -6.41 17.99 -2.91
CA ASP A 72 -7.40 17.53 -1.92
C ASP A 72 -8.83 17.69 -2.48
N PRO A 73 -9.52 16.61 -2.86
CA PRO A 73 -10.86 16.69 -3.41
C PRO A 73 -11.86 17.08 -2.31
N GLN A 74 -12.86 17.91 -2.62
CA GLN A 74 -13.87 18.31 -1.63
C GLN A 74 -14.60 17.12 -1.01
N GLU A 75 -14.81 16.05 -1.77
CA GLU A 75 -15.44 14.84 -1.28
C GLU A 75 -14.49 14.01 -0.38
N GLY A 76 -13.19 14.25 -0.43
CA GLY A 76 -12.17 13.53 0.33
C GLY A 76 -11.76 12.20 -0.30
N TYR A 77 -10.69 11.64 0.24
CA TYR A 77 -10.11 10.37 -0.20
C TYR A 77 -10.83 9.16 0.39
N VAL A 78 -10.82 8.06 -0.37
CA VAL A 78 -11.26 6.74 0.11
C VAL A 78 -10.03 5.84 0.16
N VAL A 79 -9.85 5.14 1.27
CA VAL A 79 -8.74 4.24 1.53
C VAL A 79 -9.28 2.82 1.56
N SER A 80 -8.69 1.93 0.78
CA SER A 80 -9.00 0.51 0.75
C SER A 80 -7.85 -0.30 1.34
N VAL A 81 -8.16 -1.23 2.23
CA VAL A 81 -7.18 -2.08 2.94
C VAL A 81 -7.62 -3.54 2.93
N GLY A 82 -6.70 -4.48 3.15
CA GLY A 82 -7.00 -5.91 3.24
C GLY A 82 -7.23 -6.60 1.89
N SER A 83 -6.98 -5.90 0.78
CA SER A 83 -6.88 -6.55 -0.53
C SER A 83 -5.43 -6.97 -0.79
N PRO A 84 -5.18 -8.23 -1.19
CA PRO A 84 -3.85 -8.64 -1.66
C PRO A 84 -3.54 -8.08 -3.04
N ASP A 85 -4.51 -7.45 -3.71
CA ASP A 85 -4.34 -6.90 -5.03
C ASP A 85 -3.93 -5.42 -4.97
N PRO A 86 -2.68 -5.10 -5.36
CA PRO A 86 -2.16 -3.74 -5.35
C PRO A 86 -2.71 -2.90 -6.52
N HIS A 87 -3.48 -3.46 -7.44
CA HIS A 87 -4.05 -2.74 -8.58
C HIS A 87 -5.55 -2.45 -8.41
N GLY A 88 -6.20 -3.04 -7.42
CA GLY A 88 -7.61 -2.77 -7.10
C GLY A 88 -8.61 -3.38 -8.09
N ASP A 89 -8.19 -4.38 -8.86
CA ASP A 89 -9.01 -5.21 -9.74
C ASP A 89 -9.87 -6.21 -8.94
N LEU A 90 -9.37 -6.64 -7.76
CA LEU A 90 -10.03 -7.56 -6.83
C LEU A 90 -10.60 -6.80 -5.62
N GLN A 91 -11.93 -6.79 -5.50
CA GLN A 91 -12.65 -6.14 -4.38
C GLN A 91 -13.12 -7.11 -3.28
N SER A 92 -12.94 -8.42 -3.44
CA SER A 92 -13.63 -9.43 -2.63
C SER A 92 -13.24 -9.47 -1.14
N SER A 93 -12.10 -8.89 -0.74
CA SER A 93 -11.64 -8.81 0.65
C SER A 93 -11.34 -7.38 1.13
N ALA A 94 -11.53 -6.39 0.26
CA ALA A 94 -11.19 -5.00 0.52
C ALA A 94 -12.19 -4.35 1.49
N GLN A 95 -11.69 -3.76 2.57
CA GLN A 95 -12.47 -2.83 3.39
C GLN A 95 -12.17 -1.39 2.95
N GLN A 96 -13.19 -0.54 2.88
CA GLN A 96 -13.05 0.84 2.44
C GLN A 96 -13.44 1.82 3.55
N PHE A 97 -12.61 2.84 3.73
CA PHE A 97 -12.77 3.87 4.75
C PHE A 97 -12.60 5.25 4.11
N ARG A 98 -13.35 6.25 4.58
CA ARG A 98 -13.11 7.64 4.17
C ARG A 98 -11.99 8.23 5.03
N ALA A 99 -11.00 8.85 4.40
CA ALA A 99 -9.98 9.58 5.12
C ALA A 99 -10.62 10.77 5.86
N GLN A 100 -10.39 10.86 7.17
CA GLN A 100 -10.97 11.93 7.99
C GLN A 100 -10.12 13.20 7.99
N ARG A 101 -8.80 13.05 7.86
CA ARG A 101 -7.83 14.14 7.92
C ARG A 101 -6.59 13.79 7.11
N ILE A 102 -5.99 14.83 6.52
CA ILE A 102 -4.68 14.75 5.88
C ILE A 102 -3.65 15.42 6.79
N LEU A 103 -2.56 14.71 7.06
CA LEU A 103 -1.40 15.22 7.79
C LEU A 103 -0.25 15.32 6.79
N ASN A 104 0.12 16.54 6.43
CA ASN A 104 1.21 16.77 5.49
C ASN A 104 2.51 16.93 6.27
N PHE A 105 3.47 16.06 6.00
CA PHE A 105 4.82 16.14 6.57
C PHE A 105 5.71 16.79 5.51
N PRO A 106 5.96 18.11 5.59
CA PRO A 106 6.84 18.76 4.65
C PRO A 106 8.23 18.13 4.76
N PHE A 107 8.88 17.89 3.62
CA PHE A 107 10.31 17.63 3.63
C PHE A 107 10.98 18.86 4.24
N GLU A 108 11.61 18.71 5.41
CA GLU A 108 12.58 19.70 5.84
C GLU A 108 13.67 19.72 4.76
N GLN A 109 13.74 20.83 4.01
CA GLN A 109 14.95 21.15 3.27
C GLN A 109 16.01 21.43 4.32
N HIS A 110 16.71 20.40 4.79
CA HIS A 110 17.95 20.62 5.51
C HIS A 110 18.89 21.37 4.56
N PRO A 111 19.34 22.59 4.92
CA PRO A 111 20.29 23.35 4.12
C PRO A 111 21.66 22.65 4.05
#